data_AF-A0A4X1UDK0-F1
#
_entry.id   AF-A0A4X1UDK0-F1
#
_cell.length_a   1.000
_cell.length_b   1.000
_cell.length_c   1.000
_cell.angle_alpha   90.00
_cell.angle_beta   90.00
_cell.angle_gamma   90.00
#
_symmetry.space_group_name_H-M   'P 1'
#
loop_
_entity.id
_entity.type
_entity.pdbx_description
1 polymer ?
#
loop_
_entity_poly.entity_id
_entity_poly.type
_entity_poly.pdbx_seq_one_letter_code
_entity_poly.pdbx_strand_id
1 'polypeptide(L)'
;MWKLIPAAASAQDPYRLLTGVEYIVGRKNCDILIEDDQSISRNHAILTANFSITNLSQTDEIPILTIKDNSKYGTFVNEEKMRTDFSQTLKTGDRVTFGVFKSKFRVEYEPLVACSSCLDVSGKTALSQTILQLGGLTMNNWTEECTHLVMVSVKVTIKTICALICGRPIVKPEYFTEFLKAVQSKKHPPEIERFYPPVDEPAIVSKNIDLSGRQERRQIFKGKTFVFLNAKQHKKLSAAVVFGGGDARLITEENEEEDSFFSAPGTCVVDIGITDSQTLIPDSQKKWLHSIMDILQSSAQNWKNHNLWIMIDYHH
;
A
#
# COMPACT_ATOMS: atom_id res chain seq x y z
N MET A 1 -10.11 -3.32 -4.29
CA MET A 1 -10.86 -4.30 -5.09
C MET A 1 -12.14 -4.71 -4.36
N TRP A 2 -13.27 -4.75 -5.06
CA TRP A 2 -14.53 -5.23 -4.50
C TRP A 2 -14.67 -6.75 -4.60
N LYS A 3 -15.27 -7.34 -3.58
CA LYS A 3 -15.58 -8.77 -3.47
C LYS A 3 -17.06 -8.94 -3.12
N LEU A 4 -17.71 -9.91 -3.74
CA LEU A 4 -19.01 -10.44 -3.32
C LEU A 4 -18.76 -11.80 -2.64
N ILE A 5 -19.04 -11.88 -1.35
CA ILE A 5 -18.71 -13.02 -0.49
C ILE A 5 -19.99 -13.76 -0.13
N PRO A 6 -20.12 -15.07 -0.43
CA PRO A 6 -21.26 -15.87 0.02
C PRO A 6 -21.37 -15.89 1.56
N ALA A 7 -22.58 -15.73 2.10
CA ALA A 7 -22.78 -15.73 3.56
C ALA A 7 -22.80 -17.14 4.16
N ALA A 8 -23.08 -18.17 3.35
CA ALA A 8 -23.02 -19.55 3.79
C ALA A 8 -21.55 -20.00 3.93
N ALA A 9 -21.25 -20.75 4.99
CA ALA A 9 -19.91 -21.27 5.32
C ALA A 9 -19.37 -22.33 4.32
N SER A 10 -19.96 -22.46 3.13
CA SER A 10 -19.35 -23.22 2.05
C SER A 10 -18.05 -22.54 1.66
N ALA A 11 -16.98 -23.32 1.49
CA ALA A 11 -15.63 -22.87 1.10
C ALA A 11 -15.56 -22.31 -0.34
N GLN A 12 -16.60 -21.61 -0.79
CA GLN A 12 -16.66 -21.01 -2.10
C GLN A 12 -15.90 -19.69 -2.08
N ASP A 13 -14.97 -19.58 -3.03
CA ASP A 13 -14.17 -18.39 -3.20
C ASP A 13 -15.03 -17.14 -3.46
N PRO A 14 -14.61 -15.98 -2.95
CA PRO A 14 -15.32 -14.74 -3.20
C PRO A 14 -15.26 -14.37 -4.68
N TYR A 15 -16.36 -13.83 -5.20
CA TYR A 15 -16.39 -13.26 -6.54
C TYR A 15 -15.70 -11.90 -6.51
N ARG A 16 -14.56 -11.80 -7.20
CA ARG A 16 -13.78 -10.56 -7.30
C ARG A 16 -14.27 -9.75 -8.50
N LEU A 17 -14.54 -8.47 -8.27
CA LEU A 17 -15.15 -7.60 -9.26
C LEU A 17 -14.09 -6.61 -9.78
N LEU A 18 -13.75 -6.75 -11.07
CA LEU A 18 -12.96 -5.77 -11.81
C LEU A 18 -13.75 -4.49 -12.04
N THR A 19 -13.04 -3.38 -12.22
CA THR A 19 -13.64 -2.09 -12.55
C THR A 19 -13.98 -2.01 -14.03
N GLY A 20 -15.02 -1.24 -14.39
CA GLY A 20 -15.47 -1.10 -15.77
C GLY A 20 -16.18 -2.34 -16.35
N VAL A 21 -16.45 -3.35 -15.53
CA VAL A 21 -17.11 -4.60 -15.94
C VAL A 21 -18.48 -4.69 -15.26
N GLU A 22 -19.51 -5.00 -16.03
CA GLU A 22 -20.83 -5.35 -15.53
C GLU A 22 -20.88 -6.86 -15.28
N TYR A 23 -21.25 -7.26 -14.06
CA TYR A 23 -21.39 -8.65 -13.67
C TYR A 23 -22.88 -8.98 -13.52
N ILE A 24 -23.38 -9.88 -14.37
CA ILE A 24 -24.75 -10.37 -14.28
C ILE A 24 -24.81 -11.47 -13.23
N VAL A 25 -25.62 -11.27 -12.19
CA VAL A 25 -26.00 -12.28 -11.21
C VAL A 25 -27.25 -13.00 -11.72
N GLY A 26 -27.27 -14.33 -11.66
CA GLY A 26 -28.45 -15.08 -12.09
C GLY A 26 -28.33 -16.58 -11.89
N ARG A 27 -29.40 -17.31 -12.26
CA ARG A 27 -29.43 -18.78 -12.14
C ARG A 27 -28.93 -19.55 -13.36
N LYS A 28 -28.67 -18.87 -14.49
CA LYS A 28 -28.24 -19.50 -15.75
C LYS A 28 -27.75 -18.44 -16.74
N ASN A 29 -26.71 -18.78 -17.52
CA ASN A 29 -26.14 -17.94 -18.59
C ASN A 29 -25.75 -16.54 -18.08
N CYS A 30 -24.96 -16.48 -17.01
CA CYS A 30 -24.61 -15.26 -16.30
C CYS A 30 -23.16 -15.33 -15.77
N ASP A 31 -22.64 -14.22 -15.29
CA ASP A 31 -21.26 -14.12 -14.80
C ASP A 31 -21.10 -14.71 -13.41
N ILE A 32 -22.06 -14.41 -12.53
CA ILE A 32 -22.13 -14.92 -11.16
C ILE A 32 -23.34 -15.85 -11.10
N LEU A 33 -23.06 -17.16 -11.06
CA LEU A 33 -24.07 -18.21 -11.06
C LEU A 33 -24.51 -18.53 -9.63
N ILE A 34 -25.82 -18.42 -9.37
CA ILE A 34 -26.45 -18.86 -8.14
C ILE A 34 -27.31 -20.08 -8.46
N GLU A 35 -26.88 -21.23 -7.97
CA GLU A 35 -27.56 -22.52 -8.17
C GLU A 35 -28.55 -22.80 -7.03
N ASP A 36 -29.46 -23.75 -7.26
CA ASP A 36 -30.38 -24.28 -6.24
C ASP A 36 -31.26 -23.25 -5.51
N ASP A 37 -31.59 -22.15 -6.19
CA ASP A 37 -32.54 -21.14 -5.72
C ASP A 37 -33.51 -20.76 -6.86
N GLN A 38 -34.73 -21.27 -6.78
CA GLN A 38 -35.75 -21.07 -7.82
C GLN A 38 -36.28 -19.64 -7.89
N SER A 39 -36.05 -18.84 -6.85
CA SER A 39 -36.43 -17.42 -6.81
C SER A 39 -35.47 -16.52 -7.61
N ILE A 40 -34.36 -17.06 -8.10
CA ILE A 40 -33.38 -16.29 -8.86
C ILE A 40 -33.77 -16.22 -10.35
N SER A 41 -33.93 -15.00 -10.90
CA SER A 41 -34.08 -14.78 -12.34
C SER A 41 -32.81 -15.17 -13.12
N ARG A 42 -32.93 -15.39 -14.45
CA ARG A 42 -31.74 -15.64 -15.31
C ARG A 42 -30.82 -14.42 -15.39
N ASN A 43 -31.41 -13.22 -15.51
CA ASN A 43 -30.77 -11.93 -15.29
C ASN A 43 -31.42 -11.34 -14.04
N HIS A 44 -30.81 -11.56 -12.88
CA HIS A 44 -31.38 -11.17 -11.58
C HIS A 44 -30.97 -9.76 -11.21
N ALA A 45 -29.67 -9.50 -11.20
CA ALA A 45 -29.13 -8.21 -10.86
C ALA A 45 -27.84 -7.97 -11.64
N ILE A 46 -27.46 -6.71 -11.77
CA ILE A 46 -26.20 -6.29 -12.38
C ILE A 46 -25.38 -5.58 -11.30
N LEU A 47 -24.14 -6.04 -11.11
CA LEU A 47 -23.15 -5.40 -10.24
C LEU A 47 -22.09 -4.72 -11.09
N THR A 48 -21.76 -3.48 -10.75
CA THR A 48 -20.73 -2.73 -11.49
C THR A 48 -19.85 -1.95 -10.52
N ALA A 49 -18.53 -2.12 -10.64
CA ALA A 49 -17.56 -1.33 -9.90
C ALA A 49 -16.92 -0.30 -10.83
N ASN A 50 -16.91 0.98 -10.46
CA ASN A 50 -16.32 2.05 -11.29
C ASN A 50 -15.70 3.15 -10.43
N PHE A 51 -14.65 3.77 -10.93
CA PHE A 51 -14.15 5.03 -10.36
C PHE A 51 -15.11 6.16 -10.73
N SER A 52 -15.20 7.18 -9.86
CA SER A 52 -16.00 8.36 -10.17
C SER A 52 -15.42 9.09 -11.39
N ILE A 53 -16.26 9.34 -12.39
CA ILE A 53 -15.87 9.98 -13.66
C ILE A 53 -15.45 11.44 -13.44
N THR A 54 -15.89 12.07 -12.34
CA THR A 54 -15.66 13.49 -12.06
C THR A 54 -14.20 13.82 -11.73
N ASN A 55 -13.41 12.85 -11.28
CA ASN A 55 -12.07 13.07 -10.73
C ASN A 55 -11.02 12.10 -11.30
N LEU A 56 -10.94 11.94 -12.63
CA LEU A 56 -9.87 11.17 -13.28
C LEU A 56 -8.45 11.69 -12.97
N SER A 57 -8.33 12.86 -12.33
CA SER A 57 -7.09 13.47 -11.87
C SER A 57 -6.75 13.21 -10.39
N GLN A 58 -7.66 12.65 -9.58
CA GLN A 58 -7.41 12.34 -8.17
C GLN A 58 -7.22 10.83 -7.99
N THR A 59 -5.97 10.45 -7.76
CA THR A 59 -5.47 9.07 -7.59
C THR A 59 -5.84 8.41 -6.25
N ASP A 60 -6.75 9.01 -5.49
CA ASP A 60 -6.98 8.66 -4.08
C ASP A 60 -8.41 8.14 -3.81
N GLU A 61 -9.28 8.10 -4.83
CA GLU A 61 -10.66 7.63 -4.67
C GLU A 61 -10.79 6.12 -4.92
N ILE A 62 -11.42 5.41 -3.98
CA ILE A 62 -11.78 4.00 -4.14
C ILE A 62 -12.92 3.84 -5.18
N PRO A 63 -12.96 2.75 -5.96
CA PRO A 63 -14.07 2.51 -6.87
C PRO A 63 -15.40 2.37 -6.10
N ILE A 64 -16.47 2.89 -6.68
CA ILE A 64 -17.83 2.78 -6.18
C ILE A 64 -18.45 1.49 -6.73
N LEU A 65 -19.02 0.66 -5.86
CA LEU A 65 -19.79 -0.51 -6.26
C LEU A 65 -21.27 -0.14 -6.31
N THR A 66 -21.93 -0.44 -7.42
CA THR A 66 -23.38 -0.29 -7.59
C THR A 66 -24.05 -1.60 -7.92
N ILE A 67 -25.33 -1.69 -7.60
CA ILE A 67 -26.21 -2.81 -7.89
C ILE A 67 -27.52 -2.32 -8.51
N LYS A 68 -28.00 -3.03 -9.53
CA LYS A 68 -29.33 -2.82 -10.13
C LYS A 68 -30.12 -4.12 -10.14
N ASP A 69 -31.35 -4.09 -9.64
CA ASP A 69 -32.27 -5.23 -9.66
C ASP A 69 -33.08 -5.30 -10.97
N ASN A 70 -33.09 -6.47 -11.60
CA ASN A 70 -33.87 -6.79 -12.80
C ASN A 70 -34.77 -8.02 -12.57
N SER A 71 -34.91 -8.45 -11.31
CA SER A 71 -35.48 -9.76 -10.99
C SER A 71 -36.99 -9.75 -10.81
N LYS A 72 -37.60 -10.94 -10.84
CA LYS A 72 -39.04 -11.10 -10.58
C LYS A 72 -39.37 -10.96 -9.08
N TYR A 73 -38.51 -11.49 -8.22
CA TYR A 73 -38.78 -11.60 -6.78
C TYR A 73 -38.11 -10.50 -5.95
N GLY A 74 -37.18 -9.74 -6.56
CA GLY A 74 -36.49 -8.63 -5.97
C GLY A 74 -35.09 -8.99 -5.47
N THR A 75 -34.27 -7.95 -5.35
CA THR A 75 -32.99 -7.95 -4.62
C THR A 75 -33.15 -7.12 -3.35
N PHE A 76 -32.50 -7.52 -2.26
CA PHE A 76 -32.55 -6.84 -0.97
C PHE A 76 -31.16 -6.43 -0.52
N VAL A 77 -30.99 -5.19 -0.08
CA VAL A 77 -29.75 -4.67 0.50
C VAL A 77 -30.03 -4.33 1.96
N ASN A 78 -29.29 -4.95 2.88
CA ASN A 78 -29.50 -4.83 4.32
C ASN A 78 -30.97 -5.07 4.73
N GLU A 79 -31.56 -6.12 4.15
CA GLU A 79 -32.96 -6.54 4.37
C GLU A 79 -34.03 -5.59 3.79
N GLU A 80 -33.63 -4.44 3.24
CA GLU A 80 -34.52 -3.53 2.52
C GLU A 80 -34.62 -3.95 1.06
N LYS A 81 -35.86 -4.08 0.57
CA LYS A 81 -36.11 -4.40 -0.85
C LYS A 81 -35.70 -3.23 -1.73
N MET A 82 -34.85 -3.49 -2.71
CA MET A 82 -34.48 -2.50 -3.71
C MET A 82 -35.70 -2.08 -4.53
N ARG A 83 -35.70 -0.81 -4.96
CA ARG A 83 -36.65 -0.34 -5.97
C ARG A 83 -36.20 -0.86 -7.32
N THR A 84 -37.12 -1.49 -8.05
CA THR A 84 -36.87 -1.94 -9.42
C THR A 84 -36.45 -0.75 -10.29
N ASP A 85 -35.57 -1.00 -11.26
CA ASP A 85 -35.03 -0.02 -12.23
C ASP A 85 -34.06 1.05 -11.70
N PHE A 86 -33.88 1.19 -10.38
CA PHE A 86 -32.89 2.10 -9.80
C PHE A 86 -31.58 1.40 -9.46
N SER A 87 -30.46 2.05 -9.79
CA SER A 87 -29.15 1.64 -9.32
C SER A 87 -28.94 2.15 -7.89
N GLN A 88 -28.47 1.27 -7.00
CA GLN A 88 -28.13 1.61 -5.62
C GLN A 88 -26.62 1.45 -5.41
N THR A 89 -26.00 2.42 -4.73
CA THR A 89 -24.60 2.34 -4.31
C THR A 89 -24.48 1.46 -3.07
N LEU A 90 -23.50 0.57 -3.07
CA LEU A 90 -23.18 -0.31 -1.96
C LEU A 90 -21.95 0.19 -1.19
N LYS A 91 -21.93 -0.12 0.11
CA LYS A 91 -20.82 0.13 1.03
C LYS A 91 -20.19 -1.19 1.45
N THR A 92 -18.91 -1.14 1.83
CA THR A 92 -18.23 -2.32 2.38
C THR A 92 -18.99 -2.79 3.64
N GLY A 93 -19.26 -4.09 3.72
CA GLY A 93 -20.06 -4.70 4.79
C GLY A 93 -21.56 -4.84 4.47
N ASP A 94 -22.09 -4.20 3.42
CA ASP A 94 -23.50 -4.35 3.06
C ASP A 94 -23.85 -5.81 2.74
N ARG A 95 -25.03 -6.23 3.20
CA ARG A 95 -25.57 -7.57 2.99
C ARG A 95 -26.51 -7.55 1.80
N VAL A 96 -26.26 -8.39 0.81
CA VAL A 96 -27.09 -8.48 -0.40
C VAL A 96 -27.78 -9.84 -0.41
N THR A 97 -29.10 -9.85 -0.55
CA THR A 97 -29.89 -11.06 -0.75
C THR A 97 -30.54 -11.00 -2.12
N PHE A 98 -30.26 -12.00 -2.95
CA PHE A 98 -30.90 -12.15 -4.25
C PHE A 98 -32.12 -13.07 -4.09
N GLY A 99 -33.29 -12.64 -4.58
CA GLY A 99 -34.53 -13.40 -4.43
C GLY A 99 -35.03 -13.46 -2.99
N VAL A 100 -35.80 -14.50 -2.67
CA VAL A 100 -36.55 -14.60 -1.39
C VAL A 100 -36.12 -15.76 -0.51
N PHE A 101 -35.11 -16.54 -0.90
CA PHE A 101 -34.64 -17.71 -0.15
C PHE A 101 -33.26 -17.50 0.49
N LYS A 102 -32.29 -18.34 0.15
CA LYS A 102 -31.02 -18.52 0.90
C LYS A 102 -29.81 -17.83 0.25
N SER A 103 -30.00 -17.17 -0.89
CA SER A 103 -28.95 -16.55 -1.69
C SER A 103 -28.45 -15.23 -1.08
N LYS A 104 -27.78 -15.36 0.07
CA LYS A 104 -27.28 -14.25 0.89
C LYS A 104 -25.77 -14.06 0.70
N PHE A 105 -25.36 -12.81 0.56
CA PHE A 105 -23.99 -12.39 0.32
C PHE A 105 -23.64 -11.16 1.17
N ARG A 106 -22.36 -10.87 1.28
CA ARG A 106 -21.81 -9.63 1.79
C ARG A 106 -20.86 -9.03 0.77
N VAL A 107 -20.93 -7.74 0.52
CA VAL A 107 -19.91 -7.05 -0.28
C VAL A 107 -18.80 -6.54 0.62
N GLU A 108 -17.56 -6.61 0.15
CA GLU A 108 -16.39 -6.17 0.89
C GLU A 108 -15.41 -5.49 -0.04
N TYR A 109 -14.93 -4.32 0.35
CA TYR A 109 -13.82 -3.66 -0.32
C TYR A 109 -12.52 -4.03 0.38
N GLU A 110 -11.59 -4.62 -0.38
CA GLU A 110 -10.23 -4.92 0.06
C GLU A 110 -9.26 -3.90 -0.57
N PRO A 111 -8.57 -3.08 0.23
CA PRO A 111 -7.64 -2.08 -0.29
C PRO A 111 -6.52 -2.70 -1.13
N LEU A 112 -6.25 -2.09 -2.28
CA LEU A 112 -5.17 -2.50 -3.17
C LEU A 112 -4.43 -1.23 -3.59
N VAL A 113 -3.34 -0.91 -2.90
CA VAL A 113 -2.56 0.32 -3.09
C VAL A 113 -1.11 -0.07 -3.38
N ALA A 114 -0.68 0.10 -4.62
CA ALA A 114 0.65 -0.28 -5.07
C ALA A 114 1.56 0.95 -5.17
N CYS A 115 2.71 0.91 -4.49
CA CYS A 115 3.77 1.89 -4.72
C CYS A 115 4.81 1.28 -5.67
N SER A 116 5.24 2.00 -6.70
CA SER A 116 6.32 1.52 -7.59
C SER A 116 7.67 2.08 -7.17
N SER A 117 8.73 1.28 -7.33
CA SER A 117 10.13 1.72 -7.17
C SER A 117 10.97 1.20 -8.32
N CYS A 118 11.91 2.03 -8.80
CA CYS A 118 12.84 1.68 -9.89
C CYS A 118 12.19 1.15 -11.18
N LEU A 119 10.90 1.43 -11.42
CA LEU A 119 10.25 1.19 -12.71
C LEU A 119 10.47 2.36 -13.65
N ASP A 120 10.63 2.07 -14.93
CA ASP A 120 10.64 3.06 -16.00
C ASP A 120 9.23 3.61 -16.27
N VAL A 121 9.12 4.58 -17.18
CA VAL A 121 7.83 5.22 -17.49
C VAL A 121 6.83 4.20 -18.05
N SER A 122 7.29 3.29 -18.91
CA SER A 122 6.42 2.28 -19.52
C SER A 122 5.87 1.29 -18.48
N GLY A 123 6.74 0.79 -17.59
CA GLY A 123 6.38 -0.12 -16.52
C GLY A 123 5.44 0.51 -15.49
N LYS A 124 5.64 1.79 -15.15
CA LYS A 124 4.71 2.51 -14.26
C LYS A 124 3.32 2.64 -14.86
N THR A 125 3.22 2.99 -16.15
CA THR A 125 1.95 3.12 -16.85
C THR A 125 1.22 1.77 -16.93
N ALA A 126 1.92 0.70 -17.32
CA ALA A 126 1.35 -0.63 -17.39
C ALA A 126 0.87 -1.14 -16.02
N LEU A 127 1.66 -0.91 -14.96
CA LEU A 127 1.26 -1.23 -13.60
C LEU A 127 0.01 -0.45 -13.20
N SER A 128 -0.01 0.87 -13.42
CA SER A 128 -1.15 1.72 -13.06
C SER A 128 -2.44 1.29 -13.75
N GLN A 129 -2.39 0.96 -15.04
CA GLN A 129 -3.54 0.42 -15.78
C GLN A 129 -4.04 -0.92 -15.20
N THR A 130 -3.12 -1.83 -14.88
CA THR A 130 -3.46 -3.15 -14.31
C THR A 130 -4.11 -3.00 -12.93
N ILE A 131 -3.53 -2.16 -12.07
CA ILE A 131 -4.02 -1.86 -10.73
C ILE A 131 -5.40 -1.20 -10.78
N LEU A 132 -5.60 -0.27 -11.71
CA LEU A 132 -6.88 0.40 -11.92
C LEU A 132 -7.97 -0.61 -12.29
N GLN A 133 -7.71 -1.53 -13.20
CA GLN A 133 -8.66 -2.59 -13.57
C GLN A 133 -9.02 -3.51 -12.40
N LEU A 134 -8.06 -3.77 -11.51
CA LEU A 134 -8.28 -4.50 -10.25
C LEU A 134 -9.04 -3.66 -9.19
N GLY A 135 -9.36 -2.39 -9.48
CA GLY A 135 -10.01 -1.48 -8.53
C GLY A 135 -9.11 -1.07 -7.37
N GLY A 136 -7.81 -0.94 -7.66
CA GLY A 136 -6.80 -0.40 -6.75
C GLY A 136 -6.22 0.92 -7.24
N LEU A 137 -5.26 1.42 -6.48
CA LEU A 137 -4.61 2.72 -6.68
C LEU A 137 -3.09 2.57 -6.77
N THR A 138 -2.44 3.48 -7.49
CA THR A 138 -0.97 3.55 -7.54
C THR A 138 -0.44 4.82 -6.92
N MET A 139 0.55 4.69 -6.03
CA MET A 139 1.16 5.81 -5.32
C MET A 139 2.60 6.06 -5.79
N ASN A 140 2.94 7.34 -5.94
CA ASN A 140 4.30 7.77 -6.27
C ASN A 140 5.25 7.75 -5.08
N ASN A 141 4.72 7.96 -3.86
CA ASN A 141 5.46 7.89 -2.62
C ASN A 141 4.87 6.80 -1.73
N TRP A 142 5.68 6.27 -0.80
CA TRP A 142 5.19 5.28 0.15
C TRP A 142 4.35 5.97 1.25
N THR A 143 3.24 5.34 1.61
CA THR A 143 2.35 5.71 2.73
C THR A 143 1.95 4.44 3.49
N GLU A 144 1.38 4.55 4.69
CA GLU A 144 0.93 3.37 5.46
C GLU A 144 -0.19 2.58 4.78
N GLU A 145 -0.95 3.26 3.92
CA GLU A 145 -2.03 2.69 3.11
C GLU A 145 -1.50 1.79 1.99
N CYS A 146 -0.23 1.96 1.59
CA CYS A 146 0.40 1.10 0.60
C CYS A 146 0.36 -0.37 1.07
N THR A 147 -0.19 -1.23 0.23
CA THR A 147 -0.30 -2.66 0.49
C THR A 147 0.83 -3.45 -0.15
N HIS A 148 1.41 -2.95 -1.24
CA HIS A 148 2.49 -3.60 -1.98
C HIS A 148 3.54 -2.60 -2.45
N LEU A 149 4.81 -3.00 -2.40
CA LEU A 149 5.88 -2.35 -3.14
C LEU A 149 6.19 -3.13 -4.41
N VAL A 150 6.25 -2.45 -5.54
CA VAL A 150 6.43 -3.07 -6.85
C VAL A 150 7.77 -2.67 -7.47
N MET A 151 8.60 -3.66 -7.79
CA MET A 151 9.90 -3.46 -8.44
C MET A 151 10.37 -4.75 -9.14
N VAL A 152 11.18 -4.60 -10.20
CA VAL A 152 11.70 -5.75 -10.99
C VAL A 152 12.83 -6.48 -10.23
N SER A 153 13.71 -5.72 -9.59
CA SER A 153 14.78 -6.22 -8.73
C SER A 153 14.88 -5.36 -7.47
N VAL A 154 15.27 -5.96 -6.35
CA VAL A 154 15.36 -5.26 -5.07
C VAL A 154 16.59 -4.38 -5.01
N LYS A 155 16.33 -3.07 -4.86
CA LYS A 155 17.33 -2.05 -4.54
C LYS A 155 16.98 -1.40 -3.21
N VAL A 156 17.97 -0.93 -2.46
CA VAL A 156 17.78 -0.28 -1.16
C VAL A 156 17.36 1.17 -1.35
N THR A 157 16.12 1.33 -1.77
CA THR A 157 15.45 2.64 -1.82
C THR A 157 14.75 2.93 -0.50
N ILE A 158 14.41 4.20 -0.25
CA ILE A 158 13.61 4.56 0.92
C ILE A 158 12.24 3.86 0.92
N LYS A 159 11.65 3.63 -0.25
CA LYS A 159 10.39 2.87 -0.38
C LYS A 159 10.56 1.42 0.05
N THR A 160 11.69 0.80 -0.30
CA THR A 160 12.06 -0.56 0.14
C THR A 160 12.14 -0.64 1.65
N ILE A 161 12.84 0.32 2.26
CA ILE A 161 12.96 0.44 3.70
C ILE A 161 11.58 0.61 4.35
N CYS A 162 10.76 1.55 3.88
CA CYS A 162 9.41 1.74 4.42
C CYS A 162 8.53 0.49 4.27
N ALA A 163 8.57 -0.19 3.13
CA ALA A 163 7.80 -1.42 2.93
C ALA A 163 8.19 -2.51 3.91
N LEU A 164 9.50 -2.72 4.13
CA LEU A 164 10.01 -3.69 5.09
C LEU A 164 9.63 -3.32 6.53
N ILE A 165 9.75 -2.04 6.91
CA ILE A 165 9.33 -1.54 8.23
C ILE A 165 7.83 -1.77 8.44
N CYS A 166 7.00 -1.44 7.45
CA CYS A 166 5.56 -1.62 7.53
C CYS A 166 5.11 -3.09 7.42
N GLY A 167 6.04 -4.02 7.18
CA GLY A 167 5.76 -5.45 6.99
C GLY A 167 4.96 -5.75 5.73
N ARG A 168 5.15 -4.96 4.66
CA ARG A 168 4.45 -5.11 3.38
C ARG A 168 5.29 -5.89 2.37
N PRO A 169 4.67 -6.72 1.51
CA PRO A 169 5.38 -7.49 0.51
C PRO A 169 6.00 -6.62 -0.58
N ILE A 170 7.13 -7.08 -1.10
CA ILE A 170 7.79 -6.54 -2.27
C ILE A 170 7.63 -7.56 -3.40
N VAL A 171 7.02 -7.15 -4.51
CA VAL A 171 6.65 -8.05 -5.62
C VAL A 171 7.08 -7.48 -6.97
N LYS A 172 7.23 -8.36 -7.95
CA LYS A 172 7.40 -7.97 -9.34
C LYS A 172 6.08 -7.49 -9.96
N PRO A 173 6.10 -6.62 -11.00
CA PRO A 173 4.89 -6.17 -11.69
C PRO A 173 3.99 -7.30 -12.18
N GLU A 174 4.57 -8.43 -12.58
CA GLU A 174 3.87 -9.60 -13.14
C GLU A 174 2.87 -10.21 -12.15
N TYR A 175 3.05 -10.01 -10.84
CA TYR A 175 2.07 -10.43 -9.83
C TYR A 175 0.67 -9.88 -10.15
N PHE A 176 0.59 -8.58 -10.43
CA PHE A 176 -0.69 -7.92 -10.71
C PHE A 176 -1.24 -8.30 -12.08
N THR A 177 -0.38 -8.53 -13.06
CA THR A 177 -0.81 -9.01 -14.39
C THR A 177 -1.40 -10.42 -14.28
N GLU A 178 -0.77 -11.33 -13.53
CA GLU A 178 -1.29 -12.67 -13.30
C GLU A 178 -2.54 -12.65 -12.39
N PHE A 179 -2.61 -11.72 -11.44
CA PHE A 179 -3.80 -11.54 -10.62
C PHE A 179 -5.00 -11.08 -11.46
N LEU A 180 -4.81 -10.10 -12.35
CA LEU A 180 -5.85 -9.66 -13.27
C LEU A 180 -6.34 -10.82 -14.16
N LYS A 181 -5.43 -11.59 -14.75
CA LYS A 181 -5.77 -12.78 -15.56
C LYS A 181 -6.53 -13.82 -14.75
N ALA A 182 -6.14 -14.06 -13.50
CA ALA A 182 -6.81 -14.99 -12.61
C ALA A 182 -8.25 -14.56 -12.34
N VAL A 183 -8.50 -13.28 -12.06
CA VAL A 183 -9.86 -12.75 -11.85
C VAL A 183 -10.70 -12.87 -13.13
N GLN A 184 -10.16 -12.48 -14.28
CA GLN A 184 -10.84 -12.62 -15.57
C GLN A 184 -11.22 -14.07 -15.90
N SER A 185 -10.36 -15.01 -15.49
CA SER A 185 -10.56 -16.45 -15.70
C SER A 185 -11.32 -17.15 -14.58
N LYS A 186 -11.82 -16.41 -13.57
CA LYS A 186 -12.51 -16.94 -12.37
C LYS A 186 -11.69 -18.00 -11.62
N LYS A 187 -10.36 -17.80 -11.53
CA LYS A 187 -9.40 -18.66 -10.82
C LYS A 187 -8.95 -18.01 -9.51
N HIS A 188 -8.33 -18.81 -8.66
CA HIS A 188 -7.69 -18.32 -7.43
C HIS A 188 -6.59 -17.29 -7.74
N PRO A 189 -6.38 -16.27 -6.88
CA PRO A 189 -5.27 -15.34 -7.01
C PRO A 189 -3.91 -16.06 -7.02
N PRO A 190 -2.90 -15.48 -7.69
CA PRO A 190 -1.54 -16.01 -7.64
C PRO A 190 -0.97 -15.99 -6.20
N GLU A 191 -0.17 -16.99 -5.86
CA GLU A 191 0.65 -17.01 -4.65
C GLU A 191 1.71 -15.91 -4.73
N ILE A 192 1.69 -14.97 -3.78
CA ILE A 192 2.51 -13.75 -3.81
C ILE A 192 4.02 -14.06 -3.74
N GLU A 193 4.38 -15.13 -3.03
CA GLU A 193 5.76 -15.59 -2.80
C GLU A 193 6.46 -15.96 -4.11
N ARG A 194 5.70 -16.41 -5.12
CA ARG A 194 6.25 -16.74 -6.45
C ARG A 194 6.68 -15.52 -7.26
N PHE A 195 6.32 -14.33 -6.79
CA PHE A 195 6.59 -13.05 -7.45
C PHE A 195 7.53 -12.16 -6.67
N TYR A 196 8.28 -12.70 -5.69
CA TYR A 196 9.33 -11.93 -5.04
C TYR A 196 10.46 -11.60 -6.04
N PRO A 197 10.87 -10.32 -6.13
CA PRO A 197 11.94 -9.91 -7.02
C PRO A 197 13.30 -10.43 -6.52
N PRO A 198 14.23 -10.76 -7.44
CA PRO A 198 15.60 -11.04 -7.06
C PRO A 198 16.25 -9.82 -6.42
N VAL A 199 17.19 -10.04 -5.52
CA VAL A 199 18.01 -8.97 -4.93
C VAL A 199 19.10 -8.55 -5.92
N ASP A 200 19.19 -7.25 -6.16
CA ASP A 200 20.18 -6.62 -7.05
C ASP A 200 20.69 -5.33 -6.39
N GLU A 201 21.37 -5.49 -5.25
CA GLU A 201 21.93 -4.38 -4.48
C GLU A 201 23.41 -4.62 -4.15
N PRO A 202 24.33 -3.89 -4.79
CA PRO A 202 25.78 -4.00 -4.55
C PRO A 202 26.19 -3.67 -3.11
N ALA A 203 25.43 -2.81 -2.42
CA ALA A 203 25.73 -2.41 -1.05
C ALA A 203 25.47 -3.51 -0.01
N ILE A 204 24.80 -4.60 -0.40
CA ILE A 204 24.47 -5.69 0.52
C ILE A 204 25.47 -6.83 0.31
N VAL A 205 26.38 -6.94 1.26
CA VAL A 205 27.46 -7.95 1.26
C VAL A 205 26.92 -9.36 1.56
N SER A 206 25.79 -9.47 2.28
CA SER A 206 25.16 -10.74 2.63
C SER A 206 24.12 -11.15 1.58
N LYS A 207 24.18 -12.38 1.07
CA LYS A 207 23.17 -12.89 0.11
C LYS A 207 21.81 -13.21 0.75
N ASN A 208 21.67 -13.03 2.06
CA ASN A 208 20.55 -13.51 2.86
C ASN A 208 19.80 -12.34 3.50
N ILE A 209 19.34 -11.38 2.69
CA ILE A 209 18.47 -10.31 3.17
C ILE A 209 17.08 -10.90 3.40
N ASP A 210 16.56 -10.73 4.61
CA ASP A 210 15.20 -11.13 4.89
C ASP A 210 14.22 -10.06 4.41
N LEU A 211 13.58 -10.32 3.26
CA LEU A 211 12.56 -9.46 2.68
C LEU A 211 11.14 -9.81 3.15
N SER A 212 10.98 -10.79 4.04
CA SER A 212 9.68 -11.15 4.59
C SER A 212 9.11 -10.03 5.46
N GLY A 213 7.77 -9.98 5.57
CA GLY A 213 7.10 -9.02 6.43
C GLY A 213 7.29 -9.38 7.91
N ARG A 214 8.00 -8.52 8.65
CA ARG A 214 8.24 -8.67 10.09
C ARG A 214 7.61 -7.50 10.86
N GLN A 215 6.67 -7.80 11.75
CA GLN A 215 5.94 -6.76 12.50
C GLN A 215 6.85 -6.02 13.48
N GLU A 216 7.90 -6.68 13.97
CA GLU A 216 8.89 -6.14 14.89
C GLU A 216 9.60 -4.91 14.30
N ARG A 217 9.73 -4.84 12.97
CA ARG A 217 10.40 -3.72 12.28
C ARG A 217 9.65 -2.40 12.45
N ARG A 218 8.36 -2.41 12.78
CA ARG A 218 7.57 -1.21 13.10
C ARG A 218 8.01 -0.52 14.40
N GLN A 219 8.86 -1.16 15.19
CA GLN A 219 9.32 -0.65 16.47
C GLN A 219 10.85 -0.51 16.53
N ILE A 220 11.53 -0.63 15.40
CA ILE A 220 13.00 -0.64 15.32
C ILE A 220 13.66 0.68 15.76
N PHE A 221 12.90 1.77 15.71
CA PHE A 221 13.31 3.10 16.15
C PHE A 221 12.61 3.56 17.42
N LYS A 222 11.93 2.64 18.13
CA LYS A 222 11.22 2.96 19.38
C LYS A 222 12.17 3.60 20.39
N GLY A 223 11.77 4.77 20.91
CA GLY A 223 12.56 5.52 21.89
C GLY A 223 13.78 6.23 21.30
N LYS A 224 13.89 6.32 19.96
CA LYS A 224 14.94 7.08 19.28
C LYS A 224 14.36 8.34 18.65
N THR A 225 15.11 9.43 18.71
CA THR A 225 14.80 10.68 18.02
C THR A 225 15.85 10.95 16.95
N PHE A 226 15.45 10.93 15.70
CA PHE A 226 16.30 11.25 14.56
C PHE A 226 16.25 12.73 14.25
N VAL A 227 17.40 13.39 14.36
CA VAL A 227 17.56 14.81 14.13
C VAL A 227 18.16 15.00 12.75
N PHE A 228 17.42 15.70 11.89
CA PHE A 228 17.83 16.06 10.56
C PHE A 228 18.25 17.52 10.55
N LEU A 229 19.41 17.80 9.99
CA LEU A 229 19.96 19.16 9.84
C LEU A 229 19.75 19.69 8.40
N ASN A 230 19.03 18.93 7.56
CA ASN A 230 18.76 19.23 6.17
C ASN A 230 17.31 18.89 5.82
N ALA A 231 16.53 19.90 5.41
CA ALA A 231 15.12 19.75 5.09
C ALA A 231 14.84 18.74 3.95
N LYS A 232 15.75 18.61 2.97
CA LYS A 232 15.60 17.63 1.89
C LYS A 232 15.77 16.20 2.39
N GLN A 233 16.74 15.96 3.26
CA GLN A 233 16.92 14.65 3.90
C GLN A 233 15.75 14.32 4.82
N HIS A 234 15.32 15.28 5.65
CA HIS A 234 14.15 15.15 6.50
C HIS A 234 12.93 14.74 5.68
N LYS A 235 12.58 15.51 4.63
CA LYS A 235 11.44 15.21 3.74
C LYS A 235 11.53 13.83 3.11
N LYS A 236 12.74 13.33 2.82
CA LYS A 236 12.95 12.02 2.19
C LYS A 236 12.85 10.87 3.19
N LEU A 237 13.37 11.02 4.40
CA LEU A 237 13.65 9.89 5.32
C LEU A 237 12.76 9.88 6.57
N SER A 238 12.13 11.00 6.95
CA SER A 238 11.35 11.11 8.19
C SER A 238 10.24 10.08 8.27
N ALA A 239 9.56 9.79 7.15
CA ALA A 239 8.49 8.80 7.09
C ALA A 239 8.96 7.41 7.56
N ALA A 240 10.16 6.97 7.14
CA ALA A 240 10.70 5.68 7.58
C ALA A 240 11.02 5.64 9.08
N VAL A 241 11.49 6.76 9.64
CA VAL A 241 11.73 6.89 11.08
C VAL A 241 10.41 6.73 11.84
N VAL A 242 9.38 7.47 11.42
CA VAL A 242 8.05 7.44 12.04
C VAL A 242 7.40 6.06 11.93
N PHE A 243 7.45 5.43 10.75
CA PHE A 243 6.92 4.06 10.57
C PHE A 243 7.65 3.03 11.43
N GLY A 244 8.93 3.27 11.75
CA GLY A 244 9.71 2.42 12.65
C GLY A 244 9.51 2.72 14.13
N GLY A 245 8.59 3.63 14.48
CA GLY A 245 8.25 3.99 15.86
C GLY A 245 9.19 5.00 16.52
N GLY A 246 10.02 5.70 15.74
CA GLY A 246 10.88 6.78 16.24
C GLY A 246 10.32 8.17 15.93
N ASP A 247 10.93 9.17 16.54
CA ASP A 247 10.61 10.58 16.29
C ASP A 247 11.55 11.16 15.24
N ALA A 248 11.04 11.95 14.29
CA ALA A 248 11.86 12.69 13.33
C ALA A 248 11.74 14.19 13.60
N ARG A 249 12.86 14.89 13.75
CA ARG A 249 12.92 16.34 13.97
C ARG A 249 13.82 17.01 12.94
N LEU A 250 13.39 18.17 12.43
CA LEU A 250 14.22 19.04 11.60
C LEU A 250 14.68 20.23 12.43
N ILE A 251 15.99 20.41 12.53
CA ILE A 251 16.62 21.56 13.19
C ILE A 251 17.36 22.37 12.11
N THR A 252 17.25 23.68 12.22
CA THR A 252 17.88 24.73 11.41
C THR A 252 18.49 25.78 12.35
N GLU A 253 19.23 26.75 11.79
CA GLU A 253 19.79 27.87 12.57
C GLU A 253 18.72 28.72 13.28
N GLU A 254 17.47 28.69 12.81
CA GLU A 254 16.38 29.51 13.36
C GLU A 254 15.66 28.86 14.55
N ASN A 255 15.86 27.56 14.76
CA ASN A 255 15.23 26.79 15.82
C ASN A 255 16.24 25.88 16.53
N GLU A 256 17.37 26.47 16.91
CA GLU A 256 18.43 25.78 17.65
C GLU A 256 17.91 25.23 18.99
N GLU A 257 18.37 24.01 19.31
CA GLU A 257 18.11 23.32 20.57
C GLU A 257 19.37 23.41 21.45
N GLU A 258 19.21 23.24 22.76
CA GLU A 258 20.35 23.21 23.69
C GLU A 258 21.27 22.01 23.42
N ASP A 259 22.57 22.14 23.70
CA ASP A 259 23.57 21.05 23.57
C ASP A 259 23.17 19.77 24.32
N SER A 260 22.41 19.93 25.42
CA SER A 260 21.87 18.85 26.23
C SER A 260 20.92 17.93 25.45
N PHE A 261 20.20 18.47 24.46
CA PHE A 261 19.29 17.73 23.58
C PHE A 261 20.05 16.76 22.67
N PHE A 262 21.14 17.23 22.07
CA PHE A 262 21.99 16.41 21.17
C PHE A 262 22.72 15.30 21.92
N SER A 263 22.98 15.51 23.21
CA SER A 263 23.62 14.53 24.10
C SER A 263 22.64 13.58 24.80
N ALA A 264 21.32 13.76 24.60
CA ALA A 264 20.31 12.94 25.26
C ALA A 264 20.35 11.47 24.75
N PRO A 265 20.18 10.46 25.62
CA PRO A 265 20.11 9.07 25.21
C PRO A 265 18.98 8.84 24.19
N GLY A 266 19.31 8.18 23.07
CA GLY A 266 18.34 7.91 21.99
C GLY A 266 18.29 8.97 20.90
N THR A 267 18.96 10.11 21.06
CA THR A 267 19.12 11.11 19.99
C THR A 267 20.11 10.63 18.94
N CYS A 268 19.70 10.64 17.67
CA CYS A 268 20.48 10.21 16.52
C CYS A 268 20.54 11.36 15.50
N VAL A 269 21.67 12.04 15.39
CA VAL A 269 21.84 13.10 14.38
C VAL A 269 22.20 12.48 13.04
N VAL A 270 21.39 12.78 12.01
CA VAL A 270 21.57 12.26 10.65
C VAL A 270 22.63 13.08 9.94
N ASP A 271 23.72 12.42 9.55
CA ASP A 271 24.80 13.04 8.78
C ASP A 271 24.27 13.59 7.45
N ILE A 272 24.68 14.83 7.14
CA ILE A 272 24.38 15.47 5.86
C ILE A 272 25.21 14.85 4.73
N GLY A 273 26.27 14.11 5.06
CA GLY A 273 27.16 13.51 4.07
C GLY A 273 27.85 14.60 3.27
N ILE A 274 28.55 15.49 3.97
CA ILE A 274 29.38 16.54 3.35
C ILE A 274 30.62 15.87 2.73
N THR A 275 30.42 15.07 1.69
CA THR A 275 31.44 14.82 0.68
C THR A 275 31.30 15.95 -0.33
N ASP A 276 32.42 16.60 -0.70
CA ASP A 276 32.62 17.87 -1.43
C ASP A 276 31.83 18.13 -2.75
N SER A 277 30.75 17.39 -3.01
CA SER A 277 29.85 17.53 -4.13
C SER A 277 28.76 18.60 -3.93
N GLN A 278 29.01 19.77 -4.51
CA GLN A 278 28.07 20.62 -5.26
C GLN A 278 26.75 21.05 -4.59
N THR A 279 26.73 21.29 -3.27
CA THR A 279 25.68 22.14 -2.68
C THR A 279 26.32 23.42 -2.14
N LEU A 280 25.92 24.56 -2.69
CA LEU A 280 26.23 25.90 -2.20
C LEU A 280 25.53 26.10 -0.84
N ILE A 281 26.09 25.49 0.21
CA ILE A 281 25.67 25.71 1.60
C ILE A 281 26.30 27.04 2.05
N PRO A 282 25.52 28.01 2.54
CA PRO A 282 26.05 29.25 3.11
C PRO A 282 27.10 28.98 4.20
N ASP A 283 28.10 29.86 4.33
CA ASP A 283 29.17 29.65 5.30
C ASP A 283 28.70 29.73 6.76
N SER A 284 27.59 30.43 7.05
CA SER A 284 26.92 30.37 8.37
C SER A 284 26.47 28.94 8.68
N GLN A 285 25.80 28.31 7.73
CA GLN A 285 25.25 26.96 7.88
C GLN A 285 26.35 25.93 7.99
N LYS A 286 27.48 26.11 7.31
CA LYS A 286 28.66 25.26 7.52
C LYS A 286 29.24 25.40 8.92
N LYS A 287 29.36 26.62 9.46
CA LYS A 287 29.88 26.83 10.82
C LYS A 287 28.96 26.20 11.87
N TRP A 288 27.67 26.39 11.71
CA TRP A 288 26.65 25.79 12.57
C TRP A 288 26.72 24.25 12.56
N LEU A 289 26.81 23.63 11.38
CA LEU A 289 26.96 22.18 11.25
C LEU A 289 28.22 21.64 11.92
N HIS A 290 29.36 22.33 11.76
CA HIS A 290 30.59 21.96 12.46
C HIS A 290 30.43 22.04 13.99
N SER A 291 29.74 23.08 14.50
CA SER A 291 29.46 23.20 15.94
C SER A 291 28.68 22.00 16.48
N ILE A 292 27.65 21.55 15.77
CA ILE A 292 26.88 20.36 16.16
C ILE A 292 27.74 19.10 16.08
N MET A 293 28.57 18.96 15.04
CA MET A 293 29.49 17.82 14.93
C MET A 293 30.50 17.77 16.08
N ASP A 294 31.01 18.91 16.54
CA ASP A 294 31.95 18.99 17.66
C ASP A 294 31.27 18.58 19.00
N ILE A 295 30.00 18.97 19.21
CA ILE A 295 29.19 18.52 20.36
C ILE A 295 29.02 17.00 20.34
N LEU A 296 28.75 16.42 19.18
CA LEU A 296 28.59 14.97 19.01
C LEU A 296 29.91 14.18 19.11
N GLN A 297 31.06 14.82 18.85
CA GLN A 297 32.37 14.19 19.02
C GLN A 297 32.83 14.21 20.48
N SER A 298 32.47 15.24 21.23
CA SER A 298 32.82 15.42 22.64
C SER A 298 31.91 14.62 23.60
N SER A 299 30.65 14.40 23.22
CA SER A 299 29.79 13.38 23.84
C SER A 299 30.11 12.02 23.20
N ALA A 300 30.44 10.99 23.98
CA ALA A 300 30.92 9.70 23.45
C ALA A 300 29.86 8.86 22.67
N GLN A 301 28.79 9.47 22.16
CA GLN A 301 27.69 8.84 21.40
C GLN A 301 27.83 9.13 19.90
N ASN A 302 28.95 8.71 19.32
CA ASN A 302 29.17 8.77 17.88
C ASN A 302 28.39 7.64 17.16
N TRP A 303 27.17 7.93 16.67
CA TRP A 303 26.55 7.09 15.64
C TRP A 303 27.02 7.55 14.26
N LYS A 304 28.24 7.16 13.89
CA LYS A 304 28.79 7.48 12.57
C LYS A 304 28.16 6.60 11.50
N ASN A 305 27.71 7.24 10.42
CA ASN A 305 27.37 6.69 9.11
C ASN A 305 26.85 5.27 9.05
N HIS A 306 25.55 5.10 9.25
CA HIS A 306 24.88 3.90 8.81
C HIS A 306 23.57 4.28 8.10
N ASN A 307 23.49 3.99 6.80
CA ASN A 307 22.27 4.06 6.01
C ASN A 307 21.10 3.50 6.85
N LEU A 308 19.91 4.11 6.78
CA LEU A 308 18.73 3.64 7.53
C LEU A 308 18.50 2.12 7.37
N TRP A 309 18.91 1.59 6.22
CA TRP A 309 18.94 0.17 5.89
C TRP A 309 19.85 -0.68 6.79
N ILE A 310 21.05 -0.23 7.13
CA ILE A 310 21.97 -0.94 8.02
C ILE A 310 21.34 -1.06 9.41
N MET A 311 20.64 -0.02 9.88
CA MET A 311 19.92 -0.09 11.17
C MET A 311 18.76 -1.08 11.13
N ILE A 312 18.23 -1.41 9.94
CA ILE A 312 17.20 -2.43 9.76
C ILE A 312 17.78 -3.83 9.73
N ASP A 313 19.00 -3.99 9.21
CA ASP A 313 19.67 -5.30 9.08
C ASP A 313 20.39 -5.73 10.37
N TYR A 314 20.93 -4.78 11.17
CA TYR A 314 21.71 -5.08 12.38
C TYR A 314 20.90 -5.55 13.60
N HIS A 315 19.57 -5.52 13.55
CA HIS A 315 18.71 -5.93 14.67
C HIS A 315 18.22 -7.39 14.57
N HIS A 316 18.90 -8.23 13.79
CA HIS A 316 18.69 -9.68 13.74
C HIS A 316 19.69 -10.46 14.60
#